data_AF-A0A844MJA1-F1
#
_entry.id   AF-A0A844MJA1-F1
#
_cell.length_a   1.000
_cell.length_b   1.000
_cell.length_c   1.000
_cell.angle_alpha   90.00
_cell.angle_beta   90.00
_cell.angle_gamma   90.00
#
_symmetry.space_group_name_H-M   'P 1'
#
loop_
_entity.id
_entity.type
_entity.pdbx_description
1 polymer ?
#
loop_
_entity_poly.entity_id
_entity_poly.type
_entity_poly.pdbx_seq_one_letter_code
_entity_poly.pdbx_strand_id
1 'polypeptide(L)'
;MKIDRLQELKRKLTFEADLSDIWLYYMDHFADDPKFTDLGEPAYSEYLDAVLHKTCQQMFGSAIKITNFFPIYIAQYRLFHGPFQVDGRIGGVIYFEDLKIGLLAVSADNPPTDAVKYSRFSEMLRMSAPNRNELN
;
A
#
# COMPACT_ATOMS: atom_id res chain seq x y z
N MET A 1 11.26 16.08 9.02
CA MET A 1 11.27 15.27 7.79
C MET A 1 11.67 16.14 6.59
N LYS A 2 12.38 15.61 5.59
CA LYS A 2 12.72 16.35 4.35
C LYS A 2 11.65 16.08 3.29
N ILE A 3 11.02 17.15 2.77
CA ILE A 3 9.98 17.06 1.71
C ILE A 3 10.50 16.28 0.49
N ASP A 4 11.78 16.44 0.16
CA ASP A 4 12.43 15.75 -0.96
C ASP A 4 12.32 14.22 -0.86
N ARG A 5 12.39 13.67 0.37
CA ARG A 5 12.29 12.22 0.56
C ARG A 5 10.91 11.69 0.22
N LEU A 6 9.86 12.46 0.54
CA LEU A 6 8.49 12.09 0.26
C LEU A 6 8.20 12.13 -1.24
N GLN A 7 8.71 13.15 -1.93
CA GLN A 7 8.63 13.24 -3.40
C GLN A 7 9.37 12.09 -4.07
N GLU A 8 10.51 11.69 -3.52
CA GLU A 8 11.23 10.51 -4.01
C GLU A 8 10.47 9.20 -3.73
N LEU A 9 9.83 9.05 -2.57
CA LEU A 9 8.96 7.89 -2.30
C LEU A 9 7.81 7.81 -3.31
N LYS A 10 7.16 8.95 -3.60
CA LYS A 10 6.12 9.06 -4.63
C LYS A 10 6.66 8.64 -6.01
N ARG A 11 7.81 9.19 -6.42
CA ARG A 11 8.46 8.86 -7.69
C ARG A 11 8.79 7.36 -7.79
N LYS A 12 9.39 6.78 -6.74
CA LYS A 12 9.70 5.35 -6.67
C LYS A 12 8.44 4.52 -6.78
N LEU A 13 7.40 4.85 -6.02
CA LEU A 13 6.14 4.14 -6.06
C LEU A 13 5.53 4.11 -7.46
N THR A 14 5.60 5.22 -8.20
CA THR A 14 5.06 5.32 -9.57
C THR A 14 5.91 4.60 -10.62
N PHE A 15 7.24 4.73 -10.57
CA PHE A 15 8.11 4.39 -11.70
C PHE A 15 9.08 3.25 -11.45
N GLU A 16 9.39 2.91 -10.20
CA GLU A 16 10.37 1.88 -9.89
C GLU A 16 9.85 0.50 -10.32
N ALA A 17 10.73 -0.28 -10.93
CA ALA A 17 10.40 -1.63 -11.39
C ALA A 17 10.61 -2.65 -10.26
N ASP A 18 11.67 -2.47 -9.48
CA ASP A 18 11.94 -3.28 -8.30
C ASP A 18 11.09 -2.79 -7.12
N LEU A 19 10.13 -3.62 -6.72
CA LEU A 19 9.22 -3.28 -5.64
C LEU A 19 9.89 -3.33 -4.26
N SER A 20 10.97 -4.10 -4.12
CA SER A 20 11.74 -4.18 -2.88
C SER A 20 12.46 -2.86 -2.60
N ASP A 21 12.98 -2.20 -3.63
CA ASP A 21 13.64 -0.88 -3.52
C ASP A 21 12.69 0.21 -3.02
N ILE A 22 11.40 0.15 -3.40
CA ILE A 22 10.38 1.08 -2.90
C ILE A 22 10.17 0.85 -1.40
N TRP A 23 10.02 -0.42 -1.01
CA TRP A 23 9.75 -0.81 0.37
C TRP A 23 10.93 -0.50 1.30
N LEU A 24 12.15 -0.85 0.90
CA LEU A 24 13.37 -0.57 1.66
C LEU A 24 13.57 0.94 1.83
N TYR A 25 13.39 1.72 0.77
CA TYR A 25 13.45 3.18 0.86
C TYR A 25 12.44 3.75 1.86
N TYR A 26 11.23 3.18 1.93
CA TYR A 26 10.25 3.57 2.94
C TYR A 26 10.71 3.19 4.36
N MET A 27 11.21 1.96 4.56
CA MET A 27 11.69 1.50 5.86
C MET A 27 12.88 2.34 6.36
N ASP A 28 13.86 2.63 5.51
CA ASP A 28 15.09 3.33 5.88
C ASP A 28 14.90 4.83 6.19
N HIS A 29 13.76 5.39 5.83
CA HIS A 29 13.56 6.85 5.88
C HIS A 29 12.30 7.31 6.58
N PHE A 30 11.33 6.43 6.83
CA PHE A 30 10.01 6.82 7.34
C PHE A 30 9.49 5.91 8.45
N ALA A 31 9.62 4.58 8.31
CA ALA A 31 8.88 3.63 9.14
C ALA A 31 9.11 3.79 10.65
N ASP A 32 10.29 4.26 11.05
CA ASP A 32 10.70 4.49 12.43
C ASP A 32 11.08 5.96 12.74
N ASP A 33 10.91 6.90 11.81
CA ASP A 33 11.18 8.34 12.06
C ASP A 33 10.03 8.94 12.88
N PRO A 34 10.25 9.35 14.15
CA PRO A 34 9.19 9.91 14.98
C PRO A 34 8.55 11.15 14.35
N LYS A 35 9.34 11.95 13.60
CA LYS A 35 8.84 13.15 12.92
C LYS A 35 7.88 12.83 11.77
N PHE A 36 7.81 11.58 11.35
CA PHE A 36 6.87 11.07 10.36
C PHE A 36 5.70 10.36 11.04
N THR A 37 5.96 9.45 11.98
CA THR A 37 4.91 8.69 12.67
C THR A 37 4.00 9.58 13.51
N ASP A 38 4.52 10.65 14.11
CA ASP A 38 3.75 11.58 14.94
C ASP A 38 2.83 12.51 14.12
N LEU A 39 2.96 12.52 12.78
CA LEU A 39 2.09 13.32 11.90
C LEU A 39 0.78 12.62 11.56
N GLY A 40 0.70 11.31 11.83
CA GLY A 40 -0.41 10.48 11.43
C GLY A 40 -1.35 10.16 12.57
N GLU A 41 -2.61 9.91 12.23
CA GLU A 41 -3.61 9.41 13.16
C GLU A 41 -4.20 8.09 12.63
N PRO A 42 -4.58 7.14 13.51
CA PRO A 42 -5.27 5.94 13.09
C PRO A 42 -6.56 6.28 12.31
N ALA A 43 -6.71 5.73 11.11
CA ALA A 43 -7.85 6.07 10.25
C ALA A 43 -8.26 4.89 9.37
N TYR A 44 -9.55 4.55 9.39
CA TYR A 44 -10.09 3.47 8.57
C TYR A 44 -10.30 3.88 7.11
N SER A 45 -10.05 2.96 6.17
CA SER A 45 -10.33 3.12 4.75
C SER A 45 -10.92 1.83 4.19
N GLU A 46 -12.20 1.88 3.83
CA GLU A 46 -12.94 0.76 3.21
C GLU A 46 -12.29 0.33 1.89
N TYR A 47 -11.79 1.30 1.12
CA TYR A 47 -11.06 1.04 -0.11
C TYR A 47 -9.80 0.21 0.16
N LEU A 48 -8.99 0.60 1.14
CA LEU A 48 -7.77 -0.14 1.45
C LEU A 48 -8.07 -1.52 2.00
N ASP A 49 -9.08 -1.66 2.85
CA ASP A 49 -9.51 -2.97 3.35
C ASP A 49 -9.84 -3.93 2.19
N ALA A 50 -10.64 -3.46 1.22
CA ALA A 50 -10.97 -4.24 0.02
C ALA A 50 -9.74 -4.56 -0.85
N VAL A 51 -8.83 -3.61 -1.02
CA VAL A 51 -7.57 -3.82 -1.75
C VAL A 51 -6.69 -4.85 -1.06
N LEU A 52 -6.53 -4.78 0.27
CA LEU A 52 -5.74 -5.73 1.05
C LEU A 52 -6.30 -7.14 0.86
N HIS A 53 -7.61 -7.33 1.06
CA HIS A 53 -8.27 -8.63 0.91
C HIS A 53 -8.05 -9.22 -0.48
N LYS A 54 -8.33 -8.45 -1.53
CA LYS A 54 -8.23 -8.91 -2.92
C LYS A 54 -6.77 -9.20 -3.31
N THR A 55 -5.86 -8.29 -2.98
CA THR A 55 -4.45 -8.40 -3.38
C THR A 55 -3.77 -9.54 -2.64
N CYS A 56 -4.04 -9.73 -1.35
CA CYS A 56 -3.47 -10.84 -0.59
C CYS A 56 -4.03 -12.19 -1.06
N GLN A 57 -5.33 -12.28 -1.36
CA GLN A 57 -5.90 -13.49 -1.97
C GLN A 57 -5.22 -13.83 -3.29
N GLN A 58 -4.95 -12.84 -4.16
CA GLN A 58 -4.21 -13.06 -5.40
C GLN A 58 -2.75 -13.46 -5.16
N MET A 59 -2.10 -12.83 -4.18
CA MET A 59 -0.69 -13.06 -3.83
C MET A 59 -0.43 -14.47 -3.26
N PHE A 60 -1.40 -15.04 -2.54
CA PHE A 60 -1.28 -16.34 -1.87
C PHE A 60 -2.10 -17.46 -2.52
N GLY A 61 -3.01 -17.15 -3.45
CA GLY A 61 -3.76 -18.13 -4.24
C GLY A 61 -4.86 -18.87 -3.47
N SER A 62 -5.21 -18.41 -2.26
CA SER A 62 -6.24 -19.01 -1.41
C SER A 62 -7.10 -17.95 -0.77
N ALA A 63 -8.24 -18.33 -0.19
CA ALA A 63 -8.93 -17.47 0.75
C ALA A 63 -7.96 -17.13 1.90
N ILE A 64 -7.92 -15.86 2.28
CA ILE A 64 -7.03 -15.33 3.33
C ILE A 64 -7.84 -14.62 4.40
N LYS A 65 -7.30 -14.58 5.63
CA LYS A 65 -7.82 -13.77 6.72
C LYS A 65 -6.91 -12.59 6.99
N ILE A 66 -7.41 -11.38 6.76
CA ILE A 66 -6.76 -10.16 7.22
C ILE A 66 -7.10 -9.94 8.70
N THR A 67 -6.09 -9.63 9.50
CA THR A 67 -6.24 -9.30 10.92
C THR A 67 -5.29 -8.18 11.28
N ASN A 68 -5.55 -7.51 12.42
CA ASN A 68 -4.66 -6.49 12.98
C ASN A 68 -4.28 -5.39 11.96
N PHE A 69 -5.21 -5.03 11.07
CA PHE A 69 -5.01 -3.93 10.14
C PHE A 69 -5.08 -2.62 10.91
N PHE A 70 -3.95 -1.90 10.96
CA PHE A 70 -3.81 -0.64 11.67
C PHE A 70 -3.32 0.47 10.73
N PRO A 71 -4.20 0.99 9.87
CA PRO A 71 -3.88 2.10 8.98
C PRO A 71 -3.74 3.41 9.76
N ILE A 72 -2.67 4.12 9.46
CA ILE A 72 -2.35 5.48 9.93
C ILE A 72 -2.45 6.40 8.72
N TYR A 73 -3.15 7.52 8.88
CA TYR A 73 -3.32 8.52 7.84
C TYR A 73 -2.61 9.83 8.19
N ILE A 74 -1.80 10.32 7.25
CA ILE A 74 -1.13 11.61 7.34
C ILE A 74 -1.81 12.57 6.36
N ALA A 75 -2.74 13.38 6.88
CA ALA A 75 -3.58 14.25 6.07
C ALA A 75 -2.79 15.25 5.20
N GLN A 76 -1.70 15.80 5.73
CA GLN A 76 -0.83 16.74 5.01
C GLN A 76 -0.30 16.16 3.68
N TYR A 77 -0.10 14.85 3.63
CA TYR A 77 0.49 14.15 2.48
C TYR A 77 -0.48 13.24 1.75
N ARG A 78 -1.73 13.16 2.22
CA ARG A 78 -2.77 12.23 1.74
C ARG A 78 -2.23 10.80 1.62
N LEU A 79 -1.56 10.38 2.69
CA LEU A 79 -0.80 9.14 2.75
C LEU A 79 -1.40 8.23 3.82
N PHE A 80 -1.80 7.03 3.41
CA PHE A 80 -2.05 5.92 4.30
C PHE A 80 -0.81 5.02 4.39
N HIS A 81 -0.47 4.59 5.58
CA HIS A 81 0.51 3.55 5.81
C HIS A 81 0.15 2.73 7.04
N GLY A 82 0.74 1.55 7.20
CA GLY A 82 0.58 0.81 8.45
C GLY A 82 0.71 -0.69 8.31
N PRO A 83 0.77 -1.41 9.45
CA PRO A 83 0.88 -2.84 9.47
C PRO A 83 -0.48 -3.53 9.29
N PHE A 84 -0.42 -4.77 8.84
CA PHE A 84 -1.52 -5.74 8.88
C PHE A 84 -0.96 -7.16 8.99
N GLN A 85 -1.84 -8.13 9.21
CA GLN A 85 -1.50 -9.55 9.18
C GLN A 85 -2.38 -10.32 8.19
N VAL A 86 -1.78 -11.29 7.48
CA VAL A 86 -2.46 -12.21 6.56
C VAL A 86 -2.16 -13.64 6.98
N ASP A 87 -3.13 -14.34 7.56
CA ASP A 87 -2.93 -15.70 8.10
C ASP A 87 -1.69 -15.80 9.01
N GLY A 88 -1.50 -14.77 9.85
CA GLY A 88 -0.36 -14.61 10.76
C GLY A 88 0.94 -14.10 10.14
N ARG A 89 1.02 -13.95 8.81
CA ARG A 89 2.16 -13.29 8.12
C ARG A 89 2.10 -11.79 8.34
N ILE A 90 3.22 -11.18 8.70
CA ILE A 90 3.31 -9.73 8.86
C ILE A 90 3.38 -9.07 7.49
N GLY A 91 2.57 -8.04 7.28
CA GLY A 91 2.64 -7.18 6.11
C GLY A 91 2.50 -5.70 6.47
N GLY A 92 2.75 -4.86 5.47
CA GLY A 92 2.50 -3.44 5.58
C GLY A 92 2.11 -2.81 4.24
N VAL A 93 1.43 -1.68 4.35
CA VAL A 93 0.89 -0.93 3.21
C VAL A 93 1.47 0.48 3.17
N ILE A 94 1.66 0.99 1.97
CA ILE A 94 1.90 2.41 1.65
C ILE A 94 0.89 2.77 0.56
N TYR A 95 0.14 3.85 0.72
CA TYR A 95 -0.83 4.30 -0.28
C TYR A 95 -0.97 5.81 -0.31
N PHE A 96 -0.71 6.41 -1.47
CA PHE A 96 -0.93 7.83 -1.71
C PHE A 96 -2.28 8.05 -2.39
N GLU A 97 -3.22 8.72 -1.72
CA GLU A 97 -4.53 9.01 -2.29
C GLU A 97 -4.48 10.02 -3.44
N ASP A 98 -3.49 10.90 -3.48
CA ASP A 98 -3.34 11.86 -4.58
C ASP A 98 -2.80 11.20 -5.85
N LEU A 99 -1.95 10.17 -5.69
CA LEU A 99 -1.45 9.38 -6.82
C LEU A 99 -2.37 8.23 -7.19
N LYS A 100 -3.23 7.79 -6.27
CA LYS A 100 -4.03 6.57 -6.40
C LYS A 100 -3.19 5.32 -6.61
N ILE A 101 -1.99 5.28 -6.04
CA ILE A 101 -1.05 4.17 -6.15
C ILE A 101 -0.61 3.76 -4.75
N GLY A 102 -0.48 2.45 -4.53
CA GLY A 102 0.06 1.89 -3.30
C GLY A 102 0.90 0.64 -3.51
N LEU A 103 1.56 0.22 -2.43
CA LEU A 103 2.40 -0.96 -2.35
C LEU A 103 2.01 -1.76 -1.11
N LEU A 104 1.88 -3.07 -1.27
CA LEU A 104 1.84 -4.04 -0.18
C LEU A 104 3.16 -4.81 -0.16
N ALA A 105 3.69 -5.04 1.03
CA ALA A 105 4.78 -5.96 1.30
C ALA A 105 4.33 -6.95 2.38
N VAL A 106 4.45 -8.25 2.13
CA VAL A 106 4.01 -9.30 3.07
C VAL A 106 5.07 -10.38 3.17
N SER A 107 5.39 -10.80 4.39
CA SER A 107 6.27 -11.96 4.62
C SER A 107 5.72 -13.17 3.86
N ALA A 108 6.55 -13.90 3.13
CA ALA A 108 6.09 -15.04 2.34
C ALA A 108 5.62 -16.20 3.23
N ASP A 109 6.32 -16.39 4.36
CA ASP A 109 6.12 -17.50 5.29
C ASP A 109 5.68 -17.03 6.68
N ASN A 110 5.12 -17.97 7.44
CA ASN A 110 4.84 -17.82 8.87
C ASN A 110 5.27 -19.13 9.57
N PRO A 111 6.33 -19.12 10.41
CA PRO A 111 7.10 -17.95 10.87
C PRO A 111 7.87 -17.25 9.73
N PRO A 112 8.16 -15.94 9.86
CA PRO A 112 8.83 -15.18 8.79
C PRO A 112 10.22 -15.73 8.47
N THR A 113 10.52 -15.78 7.17
CA THR A 113 11.84 -16.07 6.59
C THR A 113 12.43 -14.78 5.99
N ASP A 114 13.43 -14.88 5.13
CA ASP A 114 14.00 -13.78 4.36
C ASP A 114 13.18 -13.41 3.11
N ALA A 115 12.12 -14.17 2.79
CA ALA A 115 11.30 -13.95 1.62
C ALA A 115 10.12 -13.00 1.89
N VAL A 116 9.96 -12.00 1.00
CA VAL A 116 8.85 -11.04 1.00
C VAL A 116 8.16 -11.06 -0.35
N LYS A 117 6.83 -11.06 -0.33
CA LYS A 117 5.99 -10.85 -1.51
C LYS A 117 5.54 -9.41 -1.59
N TYR A 118 5.66 -8.82 -2.78
CA TYR A 118 5.29 -7.44 -3.03
C TYR A 118 4.14 -7.37 -4.05
N SER A 119 3.30 -6.35 -3.92
CA SER A 119 2.32 -6.00 -4.94
C SER A 119 2.08 -4.51 -4.98
N ARG A 120 2.33 -3.89 -6.14
CA ARG A 120 1.90 -2.53 -6.44
C ARG A 120 0.47 -2.55 -6.98
N PHE A 121 -0.37 -1.65 -6.49
CA PHE A 121 -1.75 -1.50 -6.93
C PHE A 121 -2.05 -0.04 -7.28
N SER A 122 -3.05 0.16 -8.14
CA SER A 122 -3.54 1.48 -8.52
C SER A 122 -5.06 1.50 -8.62
N GLU A 123 -5.69 2.60 -8.21
CA GLU A 123 -7.11 2.83 -8.48
C GLU A 123 -7.29 3.09 -9.98
N MET A 124 -8.05 2.23 -10.66
CA MET A 124 -8.45 2.49 -12.04
C MET A 124 -9.83 3.16 -12.04
N LEU A 125 -9.89 4.42 -12.47
CA LEU A 125 -11.15 5.02 -12.89
C LEU A 125 -11.66 4.22 -14.10
N ARG A 126 -12.67 3.38 -13.86
CA ARG A 126 -13.46 2.82 -14.96
C ARG A 126 -14.23 3.98 -15.59
N MET A 127 -13.69 4.55 -16.66
CA MET A 127 -14.52 5.32 -17.58
C MET A 127 -15.57 4.36 -18.13
N SER A 128 -16.85 4.66 -17.88
CA SER A 128 -17.97 3.97 -18.51
C SER A 128 -17.71 3.94 -20.02
N ALA A 129 -17.71 2.75 -20.63
CA ALA A 129 -17.56 2.64 -22.08
C ALA A 129 -18.66 3.49 -22.75
N PRO A 130 -18.35 4.27 -23.80
CA PRO A 130 -19.38 5.01 -24.52
C PRO A 130 -20.45 4.03 -25.02
N ASN A 131 -21.71 4.31 -24.70
CA ASN A 131 -22.85 3.55 -25.16
C ASN A 131 -22.84 3.53 -26.70
N ARG A 132 -22.76 2.35 -27.31
CA ARG A 132 -22.80 2.15 -28.78
C ARG A 132 -24.12 2.58 -29.44
N ASN A 133 -25.06 3.16 -28.71
CA ASN A 133 -26.40 3.51 -29.20
C ASN A 133 -26.57 5.00 -29.58
N GLU A 134 -25.51 5.81 -29.57
CA GLU A 134 -25.59 7.23 -30.01
C GLU A 134 -25.07 7.47 -31.45
N LEU A 135 -24.86 6.40 -32.22
CA LEU A 135 -24.58 6.44 -33.65
C LEU A 135 -25.72 5.75 -34.40
N ASN A 136 -26.89 6.38 -34.45
CA ASN A 136 -27.94 6.10 -35.44
C ASN A 136 -28.79 7.35 -35.66
#